data_AF-A0AAV9KL83-F1
#
_entry.id   AF-A0AAV9KL83-F1
#
_cell.length_a   1.000
_cell.length_b   1.000
_cell.length_c   1.000
_cell.angle_alpha   90.00
_cell.angle_beta   90.00
_cell.angle_gamma   90.00
#
_symmetry.space_group_name_H-M   'P 1'
#
loop_
_entity.id
_entity.type
_entity.pdbx_description
1 polymer ?
#
loop_
_entity_poly.entity_id
_entity_poly.type
_entity_poly.pdbx_seq_one_letter_code
_entity_poly.pdbx_strand_id
1 'polypeptide(L)'
;MKNLPESPFSDSTLISSLCNISSSPEDMQQNSHDLDGLTPNQLVLLLHDSNLREEVMYQLIKVSLIHQKRDTCEDLAPLLWNTFNVVYMLLLVRSPITPLFLMIPPPPGLPYHVDHLLSYFNTATEFVPSKRSIKDRKKTVDEHMHCLGHLFNNKEVISVYWKLSPPTLSMKESTRVCNALALFQVMAKNPETRKELIEAKIPCYFYPFLKPSGENKPLEYLRLTSLGVLGALAKFDDPYGPKVLHFFLETEVVPSCLECIDLCDELSRKVATLIVMKILMQEKGMSYCSATAERFYSIVQVLYRVVQKLTEKPCLLHLMYAIQCFLSLSEVIKFIGPSEAFIRQVPPQLFDNTFKDILRDDHETAWMLQVLHFNVYGRLFSPE
;
A
#
# COMPACT_ATOMS: atom_id res chain seq x y z
N MET A 1 27.05 -8.00 1.04
CA MET A 1 25.68 -8.06 1.59
C MET A 1 24.97 -9.24 0.94
N LYS A 2 25.08 -10.43 1.53
CA LYS A 2 24.28 -11.60 1.14
C LYS A 2 23.65 -12.11 2.42
N ASN A 3 22.31 -12.20 2.40
CA ASN A 3 21.41 -12.60 3.49
C ASN A 3 21.14 -11.49 4.51
N LEU A 4 20.29 -10.51 4.13
CA LEU A 4 19.40 -9.90 5.13
C LEU A 4 18.35 -10.96 5.51
N PRO A 5 17.92 -11.03 6.78
CA PRO A 5 16.83 -11.89 7.18
C PRO A 5 15.58 -11.50 6.41
N GLU A 6 14.82 -12.51 5.98
CA GLU A 6 13.44 -12.27 5.57
C GLU A 6 12.75 -11.51 6.70
N SER A 7 12.11 -10.38 6.33
CA SER A 7 11.36 -9.50 7.23
C SER A 7 10.70 -10.30 8.37
N PRO A 8 10.98 -9.97 9.65
CA PRO A 8 10.30 -10.62 10.79
C PRO A 8 8.78 -10.40 10.83
N PHE A 9 8.26 -9.54 9.94
CA PHE A 9 6.91 -9.70 9.42
C PHE A 9 6.95 -10.65 8.24
N SER A 10 6.70 -11.94 8.49
CA SER A 10 6.13 -12.75 7.43
C SER A 10 4.89 -12.00 6.93
N ASP A 11 4.69 -11.93 5.62
CA ASP A 11 3.50 -11.35 4.99
C ASP A 11 2.18 -12.01 5.44
N SER A 12 2.27 -13.00 6.35
CA SER A 12 1.16 -13.60 7.09
C SER A 12 0.64 -12.69 8.21
N THR A 13 1.45 -11.80 8.81
CA THR A 13 1.02 -10.95 9.94
C THR A 13 0.10 -9.82 9.50
N LEU A 14 0.32 -9.24 8.31
CA LEU A 14 -0.59 -8.24 7.75
C LEU A 14 -1.92 -8.89 7.36
N ILE A 15 -1.89 -10.03 6.65
CA ILE A 15 -3.11 -10.75 6.28
C ILE A 15 -3.82 -11.37 7.51
N SER A 16 -3.08 -11.84 8.52
CA SER A 16 -3.68 -12.33 9.77
C SER A 16 -4.24 -11.20 10.63
N SER A 17 -3.61 -10.01 10.62
CA SER A 17 -4.19 -8.82 11.25
C SER A 17 -5.48 -8.39 10.53
N LEU A 18 -5.55 -8.51 9.19
CA LEU A 18 -6.79 -8.28 8.43
C LEU A 18 -7.91 -9.27 8.83
N CYS A 19 -7.60 -10.57 9.00
CA CYS A 19 -8.59 -11.56 9.45
C CYS A 19 -9.01 -11.42 10.92
N ASN A 20 -8.09 -11.01 11.81
CA ASN A 20 -8.40 -10.76 13.22
C ASN A 20 -9.26 -9.50 13.43
N ILE A 21 -9.29 -8.59 12.45
CA ILE A 21 -10.11 -7.38 12.46
C ILE A 21 -11.47 -7.64 11.78
N SER A 22 -11.52 -8.48 10.74
CA SER A 22 -12.80 -8.89 10.14
C SER A 22 -13.65 -9.80 11.05
N SER A 23 -13.05 -10.39 12.09
CA SER A 23 -13.76 -11.09 13.16
C SER A 23 -14.38 -10.15 14.22
N SER A 24 -15.16 -9.16 13.80
CA SER A 24 -16.10 -8.47 14.68
C SER A 24 -17.28 -9.42 14.97
N PRO A 25 -17.58 -9.78 16.24
CA PRO A 25 -18.53 -10.86 16.54
C PRO A 25 -20.01 -10.54 16.34
N GLU A 26 -20.40 -9.32 15.96
CA GLU A 26 -21.76 -8.86 16.25
C GLU A 26 -22.78 -8.86 15.10
N ASP A 27 -22.40 -9.11 13.83
CA ASP A 27 -23.38 -9.03 12.72
C ASP A 27 -23.35 -10.18 11.68
N MET A 28 -22.61 -11.28 11.91
CA MET A 28 -22.63 -12.47 11.01
C MET A 28 -23.45 -13.64 11.55
N GLN A 29 -24.64 -13.36 12.09
CA GLN A 29 -25.66 -14.39 12.33
C GLN A 29 -26.88 -14.16 11.45
N GLN A 30 -26.76 -14.47 10.16
CA GLN A 30 -27.86 -15.03 9.35
C GLN A 30 -27.36 -15.37 7.94
N ASN A 31 -27.60 -16.63 7.54
CA ASN A 31 -27.29 -17.30 6.27
C ASN A 31 -25.93 -17.98 6.17
N SER A 32 -25.76 -19.10 6.87
CA SER A 32 -24.75 -20.10 6.56
C SER A 32 -25.09 -20.80 5.24
N HIS A 33 -24.70 -20.21 4.11
CA HIS A 33 -24.47 -21.01 2.91
C HIS A 33 -23.25 -21.90 3.19
N ASP A 34 -23.38 -23.21 2.95
CA ASP A 34 -22.35 -24.22 3.21
C ASP A 34 -21.19 -24.07 2.21
N LEU A 35 -20.40 -23.00 2.40
CA LEU A 35 -19.22 -22.67 1.59
C LEU A 35 -17.96 -23.36 2.13
N ASP A 36 -18.01 -23.85 3.38
CA ASP A 36 -16.96 -24.60 4.02
C ASP A 36 -16.86 -26.00 3.35
N GLY A 37 -15.80 -26.20 2.56
CA GLY A 37 -15.56 -27.45 1.83
C GLY A 37 -15.60 -27.31 0.30
N LEU A 38 -15.96 -26.14 -0.22
CA LEU A 38 -15.82 -25.85 -1.65
C LEU A 38 -14.35 -25.70 -2.05
N THR A 39 -14.03 -26.17 -3.25
CA THR A 39 -12.70 -25.98 -3.86
C THR A 39 -12.47 -24.52 -4.25
N PRO A 40 -11.20 -24.05 -4.35
CA PRO A 40 -10.89 -22.69 -4.82
C PRO A 40 -11.57 -22.34 -6.15
N ASN A 41 -11.61 -23.28 -7.11
CA ASN A 41 -12.25 -23.07 -8.41
C ASN A 41 -13.76 -22.80 -8.28
N GLN A 42 -14.46 -23.54 -7.42
CA GLN A 42 -15.88 -23.33 -7.18
C GLN A 42 -16.14 -21.98 -6.50
N LEU A 43 -15.31 -21.61 -5.51
CA LEU A 43 -15.40 -20.32 -4.85
C LEU A 43 -15.18 -19.16 -5.85
N VAL A 44 -14.16 -19.24 -6.71
CA VAL A 44 -13.88 -18.19 -7.70
C VAL A 44 -15.06 -18.00 -8.67
N LEU A 45 -15.75 -19.07 -9.09
CA LEU A 45 -16.95 -18.95 -9.92
C LEU A 45 -18.11 -18.25 -9.20
N LEU A 46 -18.22 -18.41 -7.88
CA LEU A 46 -19.26 -17.77 -7.06
C LEU A 46 -19.01 -16.28 -6.83
N LEU A 47 -17.83 -15.73 -7.16
CA LEU A 47 -17.57 -14.28 -7.10
C LEU A 47 -18.52 -13.47 -8.01
N HIS A 48 -19.08 -14.11 -9.04
CA HIS A 48 -20.06 -13.49 -9.93
C HIS A 48 -21.41 -13.25 -9.26
N ASP A 49 -21.76 -14.01 -8.21
CA ASP A 49 -23.01 -13.82 -7.46
C ASP A 49 -22.85 -12.65 -6.48
N SER A 50 -23.58 -11.55 -6.71
CA SER A 50 -23.52 -10.37 -5.85
C SER A 50 -23.95 -10.63 -4.41
N ASN A 51 -24.79 -11.65 -4.17
CA ASN A 51 -25.29 -11.97 -2.82
C ASN A 51 -24.26 -12.75 -2.00
N LEU A 52 -23.41 -13.54 -2.66
CA LEU A 52 -22.43 -14.40 -2.01
C LEU A 52 -21.01 -13.80 -2.06
N ARG A 53 -20.76 -12.80 -2.91
CA ARG A 53 -19.41 -12.31 -3.20
C ARG A 53 -18.60 -11.92 -1.96
N GLU A 54 -19.20 -11.19 -1.01
CA GLU A 54 -18.48 -10.75 0.19
C GLU A 54 -17.98 -11.93 1.01
N GLU A 55 -18.84 -12.92 1.23
CA GLU A 55 -18.50 -14.16 1.94
C GLU A 55 -17.49 -15.00 1.14
N VAL A 56 -17.67 -15.11 -0.17
CA VAL A 56 -16.74 -15.84 -1.05
C VAL A 56 -15.34 -15.20 -1.04
N MET A 57 -15.24 -13.87 -1.07
CA MET A 57 -13.94 -13.18 -0.96
C MET A 57 -13.27 -13.51 0.38
N TYR A 58 -14.03 -13.49 1.48
CA TYR A 58 -13.52 -13.84 2.80
C TYR A 58 -13.02 -15.30 2.86
N GLN A 59 -13.79 -16.25 2.32
CA GLN A 59 -13.40 -17.66 2.28
C GLN A 59 -12.16 -17.87 1.40
N LEU A 60 -12.05 -17.20 0.24
CA LEU A 60 -10.85 -17.26 -0.61
C LEU A 60 -9.60 -16.74 0.11
N ILE A 61 -9.72 -15.68 0.91
CA ILE A 61 -8.61 -15.17 1.75
C ILE A 61 -8.22 -16.21 2.80
N LYS A 62 -9.20 -16.81 3.49
CA LYS A 62 -8.98 -17.87 4.49
C LYS A 62 -8.27 -19.08 3.87
N VAL A 63 -8.70 -19.54 2.70
CA VAL A 63 -8.04 -20.63 1.96
C VAL A 63 -6.62 -20.25 1.58
N SER A 64 -6.39 -19.03 1.07
CA SER A 64 -5.04 -18.53 0.77
C SER A 64 -4.10 -18.58 1.97
N LEU A 65 -4.60 -18.22 3.16
CA LEU A 65 -3.82 -18.26 4.39
C LEU A 65 -3.47 -19.69 4.82
N ILE A 66 -4.42 -20.62 4.68
CA ILE A 66 -4.20 -22.03 5.00
C ILE A 66 -3.13 -22.62 4.07
N HIS A 67 -3.21 -22.32 2.77
CA HIS A 67 -2.22 -22.74 1.78
C HIS A 67 -0.84 -22.14 2.07
N GLN A 68 -0.76 -20.87 2.47
CA GLN A 68 0.50 -20.24 2.88
C GLN A 68 1.12 -20.89 4.12
N LYS A 69 0.32 -21.31 5.11
CA LYS A 69 0.83 -21.97 6.33
C LYS A 69 1.29 -23.41 6.11
N ARG A 70 0.76 -24.07 5.08
CA ARG A 70 1.01 -25.49 4.81
C ARG A 70 2.07 -25.73 3.74
N ASP A 71 2.66 -24.66 3.18
CA ASP A 71 3.52 -24.70 1.98
C ASP A 71 2.88 -25.43 0.78
N THR A 72 1.56 -25.60 0.81
CA THR A 72 0.77 -26.20 -0.27
C THR A 72 0.27 -25.07 -1.16
N CYS A 73 1.09 -24.61 -2.10
CA CYS A 73 0.69 -23.59 -3.05
C CYS A 73 -0.16 -24.22 -4.17
N GLU A 74 -1.46 -24.42 -3.95
CA GLU A 74 -2.39 -24.52 -5.09
C GLU A 74 -2.62 -23.11 -5.66
N ASP A 75 -2.62 -23.04 -7.00
CA ASP A 75 -2.55 -21.88 -7.90
C ASP A 75 -3.71 -20.86 -7.76
N LEU A 76 -4.02 -20.38 -6.56
CA LEU A 76 -5.11 -19.42 -6.34
C LEU A 76 -4.85 -18.10 -7.07
N ALA A 77 -3.61 -17.61 -7.08
CA ALA A 77 -3.28 -16.36 -7.77
C ALA A 77 -3.47 -16.49 -9.30
N PRO A 78 -2.85 -17.46 -10.00
CA PRO A 78 -3.14 -17.70 -11.42
C PRO A 78 -4.62 -17.98 -11.68
N LEU A 79 -5.31 -18.70 -10.81
CA LEU A 79 -6.75 -18.96 -10.94
C LEU A 79 -7.57 -17.66 -10.88
N LEU A 80 -7.29 -16.77 -9.91
CA LEU A 80 -7.95 -15.46 -9.80
C LEU A 80 -7.67 -14.58 -11.02
N TRP A 81 -6.45 -14.62 -11.55
CA TRP A 81 -6.05 -13.84 -12.71
C TRP A 81 -6.67 -14.33 -14.01
N ASN A 82 -6.60 -15.65 -14.25
CA ASN A 82 -7.02 -16.28 -15.51
C ASN A 82 -8.53 -16.54 -15.58
N THR A 83 -9.25 -16.52 -14.46
CA THR A 83 -10.70 -16.67 -14.50
C THR A 83 -11.35 -15.40 -15.03
N PHE A 84 -12.17 -15.59 -16.07
CA PHE A 84 -12.84 -14.51 -16.79
C PHE A 84 -13.59 -13.57 -15.82
N ASN A 85 -13.41 -12.25 -16.02
CA ASN A 85 -14.03 -11.19 -15.24
C ASN A 85 -13.70 -11.10 -13.74
N VAL A 86 -12.86 -11.97 -13.14
CA VAL A 86 -12.57 -11.90 -11.69
C VAL A 86 -11.81 -10.62 -11.33
N VAL A 87 -10.68 -10.35 -11.98
CA VAL A 87 -9.91 -9.10 -11.78
C VAL A 87 -10.78 -7.88 -12.07
N TYR A 88 -11.64 -7.97 -13.09
CA TYR A 88 -12.58 -6.91 -13.45
C TYR A 88 -13.64 -6.68 -12.37
N MET A 89 -14.21 -7.71 -11.76
CA MET A 89 -15.16 -7.57 -10.65
C MET A 89 -14.50 -6.98 -9.40
N LEU A 90 -13.25 -7.35 -9.14
CA LEU A 90 -12.46 -6.81 -8.04
C LEU A 90 -12.06 -5.34 -8.30
N LEU A 91 -11.78 -4.94 -9.56
CA LEU A 91 -11.43 -3.56 -9.95
C LEU A 91 -12.62 -2.67 -10.33
N LEU A 92 -13.35 -2.94 -11.43
CA LEU A 92 -14.31 -1.99 -12.03
C LEU A 92 -15.23 -2.48 -13.19
N VAL A 93 -16.34 -1.72 -13.37
CA VAL A 93 -17.32 -1.57 -14.50
C VAL A 93 -18.23 -2.77 -14.84
N ARG A 94 -19.45 -2.51 -15.31
CA ARG A 94 -20.18 -3.32 -16.32
C ARG A 94 -21.00 -2.29 -17.05
N SER A 95 -20.57 -1.94 -18.26
CA SER A 95 -21.49 -1.54 -19.32
C SER A 95 -20.75 -1.72 -20.64
N PRO A 96 -21.36 -2.40 -21.62
CA PRO A 96 -20.84 -2.47 -22.98
C PRO A 96 -20.92 -1.12 -23.73
N ILE A 97 -21.27 0.00 -23.07
CA ILE A 97 -21.51 1.30 -23.70
C ILE A 97 -20.84 2.48 -22.96
N THR A 98 -19.63 2.31 -22.43
CA THR A 98 -18.75 3.45 -22.16
C THR A 98 -17.41 3.23 -22.86
N PRO A 99 -17.34 3.47 -24.18
CA PRO A 99 -16.12 3.30 -24.92
C PRO A 99 -15.22 4.53 -24.72
N LEU A 100 -13.91 4.26 -24.60
CA LEU A 100 -12.80 5.15 -24.96
C LEU A 100 -12.39 6.30 -24.03
N PHE A 101 -13.24 6.88 -23.17
CA PHE A 101 -12.83 8.12 -22.46
C PHE A 101 -11.81 7.91 -21.31
N LEU A 102 -11.76 6.72 -20.70
CA LEU A 102 -10.77 6.36 -19.66
C LEU A 102 -9.55 5.59 -20.19
N MET A 103 -9.51 5.31 -21.51
CA MET A 103 -8.37 4.65 -22.16
C MET A 103 -7.44 5.62 -22.90
N ILE A 104 -7.64 6.94 -22.74
CA ILE A 104 -6.65 7.92 -23.19
C ILE A 104 -5.56 7.94 -22.12
N PRO A 105 -4.33 7.44 -22.38
CA PRO A 105 -3.22 7.73 -21.49
C PRO A 105 -3.10 9.26 -21.39
N PRO A 106 -2.86 9.84 -20.21
CA PRO A 106 -2.61 11.28 -20.12
C PRO A 106 -1.53 11.65 -21.15
N PRO A 107 -1.68 12.78 -21.86
CA PRO A 107 -0.75 13.15 -22.92
C PRO A 107 0.69 13.08 -22.38
N PRO A 108 1.64 12.53 -23.16
CA PRO A 108 3.01 12.33 -22.69
C PRO A 108 3.60 13.68 -22.26
N GLY A 109 3.90 13.82 -20.97
CA GLY A 109 4.49 15.03 -20.40
C GLY A 109 3.80 15.61 -19.15
N LEU A 110 2.69 15.05 -18.66
CA LEU A 110 2.08 15.45 -17.39
C LEU A 110 2.34 14.43 -16.28
N PRO A 111 2.73 14.85 -15.06
CA PRO A 111 2.92 13.96 -13.92
C PRO A 111 1.60 13.26 -13.57
N TYR A 112 1.67 12.00 -13.16
CA TYR A 112 0.53 11.19 -12.70
C TYR A 112 0.03 11.66 -11.32
N HIS A 113 -0.28 12.95 -11.19
CA HIS A 113 -0.78 13.50 -9.93
C HIS A 113 -2.16 12.89 -9.64
N VAL A 114 -2.30 12.26 -8.47
CA VAL A 114 -3.55 11.69 -7.95
C VAL A 114 -4.68 12.73 -7.93
N ASP A 115 -4.33 14.02 -7.76
CA ASP A 115 -5.26 15.14 -7.80
C ASP A 115 -5.84 15.39 -9.19
N HIS A 116 -5.15 15.04 -10.27
CA HIS A 116 -5.70 15.11 -11.62
C HIS A 116 -6.70 14.00 -11.89
N LEU A 117 -6.52 12.79 -11.35
CA LEU A 117 -7.53 11.72 -11.46
C LEU A 117 -8.76 12.03 -10.60
N LEU A 118 -8.57 12.45 -9.35
CA LEU A 118 -9.66 12.89 -8.48
C LEU A 118 -10.37 14.13 -9.04
N SER A 119 -9.62 15.14 -9.52
CA SER A 119 -10.17 16.30 -10.22
C SER A 119 -10.88 15.88 -11.50
N TYR A 120 -10.34 14.97 -12.30
CA TYR A 120 -11.00 14.48 -13.52
C TYR A 120 -12.28 13.71 -13.23
N PHE A 121 -12.33 12.88 -12.18
CA PHE A 121 -13.55 12.23 -11.72
C PHE A 121 -14.56 13.26 -11.17
N ASN A 122 -14.11 14.25 -10.40
CA ASN A 122 -14.94 15.34 -9.87
C ASN A 122 -15.43 16.31 -10.98
N THR A 123 -14.61 16.53 -12.01
CA THR A 123 -14.92 17.40 -13.16
C THR A 123 -15.82 16.67 -14.16
N ALA A 124 -15.66 15.34 -14.31
CA ALA A 124 -16.58 14.50 -15.06
C ALA A 124 -17.98 14.46 -14.41
N THR A 125 -18.07 14.62 -13.07
CA THR A 125 -19.35 14.88 -12.40
C THR A 125 -19.89 16.30 -12.59
N GLU A 126 -19.05 17.27 -12.96
CA GLU A 126 -19.44 18.66 -13.25
C GLU A 126 -19.82 18.89 -14.73
N PHE A 127 -19.43 18.02 -15.66
CA PHE A 127 -19.69 18.15 -17.09
C PHE A 127 -21.12 17.73 -17.50
N VAL A 128 -22.14 18.42 -16.97
CA VAL A 128 -23.49 18.44 -17.57
C VAL A 128 -23.94 19.91 -17.67
N PRO A 129 -23.98 20.51 -18.87
CA PRO A 129 -24.31 21.93 -19.00
C PRO A 129 -25.83 22.19 -19.00
N SER A 130 -26.16 23.36 -18.45
CA SER A 130 -27.32 24.22 -18.76
C SER A 130 -28.59 24.15 -17.89
N LYS A 131 -28.69 25.19 -17.05
CA LYS A 131 -29.87 26.01 -16.69
C LYS A 131 -31.15 25.27 -16.25
N ARG A 132 -31.22 24.83 -14.99
CA ARG A 132 -32.48 24.77 -14.22
C ARG A 132 -32.30 25.20 -12.75
N SER A 133 -33.43 25.65 -12.19
CA SER A 133 -33.61 26.35 -10.91
C SER A 133 -32.99 25.64 -9.70
N ILE A 134 -32.53 26.43 -8.73
CA ILE A 134 -31.77 26.01 -7.53
C ILE A 134 -32.53 24.99 -6.65
N LYS A 135 -33.86 24.94 -6.71
CA LYS A 135 -34.68 23.99 -5.94
C LYS A 135 -34.72 22.58 -6.54
N ASP A 136 -34.55 22.46 -7.87
CA ASP A 136 -34.47 21.18 -8.56
C ASP A 136 -33.07 20.55 -8.43
N ARG A 137 -32.02 21.37 -8.19
CA ARG A 137 -30.63 20.90 -8.05
C ARG A 137 -30.42 19.90 -6.92
N LYS A 138 -31.08 20.08 -5.76
CA LYS A 138 -30.90 19.18 -4.62
C LYS A 138 -31.53 17.81 -4.87
N LYS A 139 -32.74 17.80 -5.45
CA LYS A 139 -33.46 16.58 -5.79
C LYS A 139 -32.78 15.81 -6.93
N THR A 140 -32.27 16.51 -7.95
CA THR A 140 -31.56 15.90 -9.07
C THR A 140 -30.18 15.38 -8.67
N VAL A 141 -29.45 16.02 -7.75
CA VAL A 141 -28.17 15.51 -7.21
C VAL A 141 -28.41 14.26 -6.34
N ASP A 142 -29.45 14.26 -5.50
CA ASP A 142 -29.79 13.08 -4.68
C ASP A 142 -30.28 11.91 -5.55
N GLU A 143 -31.09 12.17 -6.58
CA GLU A 143 -31.53 11.16 -7.56
C GLU A 143 -30.38 10.64 -8.44
N HIS A 144 -29.43 11.49 -8.85
CA HIS A 144 -28.25 11.07 -9.62
C HIS A 144 -27.21 10.37 -8.75
N MET A 145 -27.02 10.75 -7.49
CA MET A 145 -26.21 10.00 -6.52
C MET A 145 -26.84 8.63 -6.24
N HIS A 146 -28.17 8.55 -6.19
CA HIS A 146 -28.90 7.29 -6.08
C HIS A 146 -28.75 6.43 -7.35
N CYS A 147 -28.84 7.01 -8.55
CA CYS A 147 -28.62 6.30 -9.82
C CYS A 147 -27.16 5.87 -10.04
N LEU A 148 -26.18 6.71 -9.67
CA LEU A 148 -24.76 6.36 -9.66
C LEU A 148 -24.49 5.28 -8.61
N GLY A 149 -25.04 5.41 -7.40
CA GLY A 149 -25.01 4.37 -6.37
C GLY A 149 -25.53 3.02 -6.87
N HIS A 150 -26.65 3.00 -7.61
CA HIS A 150 -27.15 1.80 -8.27
C HIS A 150 -26.24 1.26 -9.39
N LEU A 151 -25.55 2.13 -10.13
CA LEU A 151 -24.52 1.75 -11.11
C LEU A 151 -23.22 1.23 -10.45
N PHE A 152 -22.95 1.56 -9.19
CA PHE A 152 -21.74 1.16 -8.44
C PHE A 152 -21.97 0.00 -7.45
N ASN A 153 -23.21 -0.35 -7.13
CA ASN A 153 -23.57 -1.36 -6.11
C ASN A 153 -23.04 -2.78 -6.34
N ASN A 154 -22.54 -3.10 -7.54
CA ASN A 154 -21.97 -4.39 -7.89
C ASN A 154 -20.43 -4.42 -7.96
N LYS A 155 -19.70 -3.49 -7.31
CA LYS A 155 -18.26 -3.26 -7.53
C LYS A 155 -17.50 -3.02 -6.22
N GLU A 156 -16.26 -3.49 -6.13
CA GLU A 156 -15.48 -3.45 -4.89
C GLU A 156 -14.63 -2.17 -4.78
N VAL A 157 -13.47 -2.11 -5.44
CA VAL A 157 -12.47 -1.05 -5.20
C VAL A 157 -12.97 0.36 -5.54
N ILE A 158 -13.60 0.57 -6.68
CA ILE A 158 -13.92 1.94 -7.15
C ILE A 158 -15.26 2.45 -6.65
N SER A 159 -16.10 1.58 -6.06
CA SER A 159 -17.40 2.00 -5.53
C SER A 159 -17.26 2.99 -4.36
N VAL A 160 -16.09 3.04 -3.71
CA VAL A 160 -15.83 3.89 -2.53
C VAL A 160 -15.11 5.20 -2.83
N TYR A 161 -14.67 5.46 -4.08
CA TYR A 161 -13.86 6.64 -4.42
C TYR A 161 -14.53 7.98 -4.05
N TRP A 162 -15.83 8.11 -4.32
CA TRP A 162 -16.59 9.32 -4.00
C TRP A 162 -16.77 9.52 -2.48
N LYS A 163 -16.55 8.48 -1.68
CA LYS A 163 -16.61 8.51 -0.21
C LYS A 163 -15.25 8.80 0.44
N LEU A 164 -14.21 9.04 -0.35
CA LEU A 164 -12.89 9.43 0.15
C LEU A 164 -12.84 10.93 0.49
N SER A 165 -13.62 11.75 -0.23
CA SER A 165 -13.72 13.19 0.00
C SER A 165 -15.12 13.70 -0.38
N PRO A 166 -16.00 14.01 0.59
CA PRO A 166 -15.81 13.91 2.05
C PRO A 166 -15.68 12.46 2.54
N PRO A 167 -15.01 12.21 3.69
CA PRO A 167 -14.73 10.87 4.19
C PRO A 167 -15.97 10.24 4.85
N THR A 168 -16.92 9.77 4.03
CA THR A 168 -18.19 9.17 4.47
C THR A 168 -18.21 7.64 4.35
N LEU A 169 -17.03 7.02 4.28
CA LEU A 169 -16.88 5.57 4.16
C LEU A 169 -17.27 4.87 5.46
N SER A 170 -18.17 3.87 5.38
CA SER A 170 -18.53 3.05 6.53
C SER A 170 -17.53 1.91 6.76
N MET A 171 -17.50 1.37 7.99
CA MET A 171 -16.64 0.21 8.31
C MET A 171 -16.97 -1.01 7.45
N LYS A 172 -18.27 -1.30 7.23
CA LYS A 172 -18.70 -2.44 6.40
C LYS A 172 -18.18 -2.32 4.96
N GLU A 173 -18.29 -1.13 4.38
CA GLU A 173 -17.78 -0.87 3.02
C GLU A 173 -16.26 -0.95 2.94
N SER A 174 -15.56 -0.39 3.93
CA SER A 174 -14.11 -0.52 4.04
C SER A 174 -13.68 -1.98 4.11
N THR A 175 -14.28 -2.79 4.99
CA THR A 175 -13.99 -4.23 5.11
C THR A 175 -14.19 -4.97 3.79
N ARG A 176 -15.31 -4.71 3.11
CA ARG A 176 -15.62 -5.31 1.82
C ARG A 176 -14.54 -4.99 0.76
N VAL A 177 -14.12 -3.73 0.66
CA VAL A 177 -13.04 -3.33 -0.27
C VAL A 177 -11.68 -3.92 0.15
N CYS A 178 -11.39 -3.96 1.45
CA CYS A 178 -10.18 -4.58 1.97
C CYS A 178 -10.10 -6.08 1.64
N ASN A 179 -11.23 -6.80 1.63
CA ASN A 179 -11.26 -8.20 1.18
C ASN A 179 -10.85 -8.32 -0.30
N ALA A 180 -11.33 -7.42 -1.17
CA ALA A 180 -10.89 -7.38 -2.56
C ALA A 180 -9.39 -7.05 -2.69
N LEU A 181 -8.89 -6.07 -1.93
CA LEU A 181 -7.47 -5.71 -1.88
C LEU A 181 -6.59 -6.86 -1.37
N ALA A 182 -7.07 -7.65 -0.41
CA ALA A 182 -6.37 -8.83 0.07
C ALA A 182 -6.20 -9.88 -1.05
N LEU A 183 -7.21 -10.08 -1.90
CA LEU A 183 -7.07 -10.94 -3.09
C LEU A 183 -6.06 -10.38 -4.10
N PHE A 184 -5.99 -9.05 -4.27
CA PHE A 184 -4.90 -8.41 -5.03
C PHE A 184 -3.53 -8.64 -4.39
N GLN A 185 -3.45 -8.65 -3.07
CA GLN A 185 -2.21 -8.98 -2.36
C GLN A 185 -1.78 -10.44 -2.61
N VAL A 186 -2.74 -11.38 -2.69
CA VAL A 186 -2.47 -12.78 -3.06
C VAL A 186 -1.87 -12.86 -4.46
N MET A 187 -2.48 -12.18 -5.45
CA MET A 187 -1.94 -12.09 -6.81
C MET A 187 -0.56 -11.40 -6.82
N ALA A 188 -0.39 -10.30 -6.09
CA ALA A 188 0.91 -9.61 -5.99
C ALA A 188 2.04 -10.50 -5.45
N LYS A 189 1.74 -11.50 -4.61
CA LYS A 189 2.76 -12.42 -4.07
C LYS A 189 3.23 -13.45 -5.09
N ASN A 190 2.41 -13.87 -6.04
CA ASN A 190 2.79 -14.85 -7.05
C ASN A 190 3.57 -14.18 -8.21
N PRO A 191 4.74 -14.71 -8.64
CA PRO A 191 5.60 -14.05 -9.63
C PRO A 191 4.96 -13.83 -11.02
N GLU A 192 4.13 -14.77 -11.49
CA GLU A 192 3.43 -14.68 -12.77
C GLU A 192 2.42 -13.52 -12.71
N THR A 193 1.45 -13.63 -11.81
CA THR A 193 0.40 -12.61 -11.62
C THR A 193 0.91 -11.25 -11.17
N ARG A 194 2.03 -11.18 -10.45
CA ARG A 194 2.71 -9.91 -10.14
C ARG A 194 3.11 -9.17 -11.41
N LYS A 195 3.70 -9.87 -12.37
CA LYS A 195 4.09 -9.26 -13.64
C LYS A 195 2.86 -8.72 -14.35
N GLU A 196 1.80 -9.51 -14.44
CA GLU A 196 0.61 -9.07 -15.16
C GLU A 196 -0.12 -7.90 -14.46
N LEU A 197 -0.13 -7.84 -13.12
CA LEU A 197 -0.67 -6.69 -12.37
C LEU A 197 0.05 -5.38 -12.73
N ILE A 198 1.38 -5.43 -12.88
CA ILE A 198 2.21 -4.27 -13.23
C ILE A 198 2.01 -3.86 -14.69
N GLU A 199 1.96 -4.83 -15.61
CA GLU A 199 1.70 -4.57 -17.03
C GLU A 199 0.31 -3.96 -17.25
N ALA A 200 -0.68 -4.39 -16.46
CA ALA A 200 -2.03 -3.84 -16.46
C ALA A 200 -2.17 -2.53 -15.66
N LYS A 201 -1.09 -2.02 -15.05
CA LYS A 201 -1.06 -0.81 -14.19
C LYS A 201 -2.12 -0.82 -13.08
N ILE A 202 -2.47 -2.01 -12.59
CA ILE A 202 -3.52 -2.19 -11.57
C ILE A 202 -3.20 -1.45 -10.26
N PRO A 203 -1.95 -1.37 -9.77
CA PRO A 203 -1.66 -0.68 -8.51
C PRO A 203 -2.03 0.80 -8.50
N CYS A 204 -2.12 1.46 -9.67
CA CYS A 204 -2.55 2.86 -9.77
C CYS A 204 -3.94 3.11 -9.17
N TYR A 205 -4.82 2.10 -9.19
CA TYR A 205 -6.16 2.20 -8.61
C TYR A 205 -6.15 2.19 -7.06
N PHE A 206 -5.01 1.90 -6.42
CA PHE A 206 -4.92 1.87 -4.96
C PHE A 206 -4.34 3.17 -4.38
N TYR A 207 -3.71 4.03 -5.20
CA TYR A 207 -3.10 5.27 -4.73
C TYR A 207 -4.07 6.27 -4.10
N PRO A 208 -5.33 6.43 -4.57
CA PRO A 208 -6.29 7.29 -3.88
C PRO A 208 -6.54 6.92 -2.42
N PHE A 209 -6.32 5.64 -2.05
CA PHE A 209 -6.48 5.16 -0.68
C PHE A 209 -5.29 5.46 0.23
N LEU A 210 -4.16 5.89 -0.34
CA LEU A 210 -2.95 6.19 0.43
C LEU A 210 -3.02 7.56 1.12
N LYS A 211 -3.91 8.46 0.65
CA LYS A 211 -4.05 9.80 1.20
C LYS A 211 -4.29 9.77 2.72
N PRO A 212 -3.56 10.56 3.53
CA PRO A 212 -3.82 10.72 4.95
C PRO A 212 -5.24 11.24 5.20
N SER A 213 -5.91 10.71 6.23
CA SER A 213 -7.33 10.97 6.48
C SER A 213 -7.64 11.24 7.96
N GLY A 214 -6.63 11.63 8.75
CA GLY A 214 -6.74 11.73 10.20
C GLY A 214 -7.21 10.42 10.85
N GLU A 215 -7.94 10.52 11.95
CA GLU A 215 -8.41 9.39 12.79
C GLU A 215 -9.63 8.63 12.21
N ASN A 216 -9.86 8.69 10.89
CA ASN A 216 -10.96 7.97 10.26
C ASN A 216 -10.60 6.47 10.10
N LYS A 217 -11.02 5.66 11.07
CA LYS A 217 -10.73 4.21 11.12
C LYS A 217 -11.03 3.45 9.82
N PRO A 218 -12.20 3.62 9.14
CA PRO A 218 -12.44 2.99 7.85
C PRO A 218 -11.37 3.29 6.79
N LEU A 219 -10.89 4.53 6.74
CA LEU A 219 -9.87 4.96 5.77
C LEU A 219 -8.46 4.53 6.18
N GLU A 220 -8.14 4.53 7.48
CA GLU A 220 -6.89 3.95 7.99
C GLU A 220 -6.77 2.47 7.62
N TYR A 221 -7.85 1.71 7.78
CA TYR A 221 -7.88 0.29 7.44
C TYR A 221 -7.70 0.05 5.92
N LEU A 222 -8.38 0.86 5.11
CA LEU A 222 -8.26 0.82 3.65
C LEU A 222 -6.84 1.16 3.19
N ARG A 223 -6.23 2.18 3.80
CA ARG A 223 -4.84 2.58 3.55
C ARG A 223 -3.86 1.47 3.87
N LEU A 224 -3.95 0.89 5.07
CA LEU A 224 -3.06 -0.17 5.51
C LEU A 224 -3.14 -1.38 4.57
N THR A 225 -4.34 -1.76 4.15
CA THR A 225 -4.55 -2.87 3.22
C THR A 225 -3.94 -2.57 1.84
N SER A 226 -4.11 -1.34 1.35
CA SER A 226 -3.53 -0.87 0.08
C SER A 226 -2.00 -0.87 0.12
N LEU A 227 -1.40 -0.38 1.22
CA LEU A 227 0.04 -0.47 1.47
C LEU A 227 0.52 -1.93 1.53
N GLY A 228 -0.31 -2.85 2.05
CA GLY A 228 -0.04 -4.28 2.03
C GLY A 228 0.12 -4.86 0.63
N VAL A 229 -0.73 -4.43 -0.32
CA VAL A 229 -0.59 -4.81 -1.75
C VAL A 229 0.72 -4.26 -2.32
N LEU A 230 1.01 -2.97 -2.10
CA LEU A 230 2.26 -2.36 -2.58
C LEU A 230 3.51 -2.99 -1.96
N GLY A 231 3.45 -3.37 -0.68
CA GLY A 231 4.52 -4.08 0.03
C GLY A 231 4.80 -5.47 -0.55
N ALA A 232 3.75 -6.19 -0.97
CA ALA A 232 3.86 -7.48 -1.65
C ALA A 232 4.44 -7.35 -3.07
N LEU A 233 4.11 -6.27 -3.78
CA LEU A 233 4.69 -5.95 -5.08
C LEU A 233 6.16 -5.53 -4.98
N ALA A 234 6.56 -4.86 -3.90
CA ALA A 234 7.93 -4.43 -3.63
C ALA A 234 8.86 -5.59 -3.30
N LYS A 235 9.02 -6.54 -4.23
CA LYS A 235 9.99 -7.62 -4.19
C LYS A 235 10.85 -7.48 -5.44
N PHE A 236 11.89 -6.65 -5.30
CA PHE A 236 12.73 -6.18 -6.39
C PHE A 236 13.88 -7.15 -6.74
N ASP A 237 14.12 -8.15 -5.89
CA ASP A 237 15.24 -9.09 -6.04
C ASP A 237 14.93 -10.26 -7.00
N ASP A 238 13.72 -10.34 -7.54
CA ASP A 238 13.36 -11.34 -8.55
C ASP A 238 13.63 -10.84 -9.99
N PRO A 239 13.60 -11.72 -11.01
CA PRO A 239 13.91 -11.33 -12.40
C PRO A 239 13.01 -10.22 -12.98
N TYR A 240 11.80 -10.04 -12.46
CA TYR A 240 10.86 -8.99 -12.90
C TYR A 240 10.91 -7.74 -12.01
N GLY A 241 11.54 -7.84 -10.83
CA GLY A 241 11.68 -6.81 -9.82
C GLY A 241 12.16 -5.46 -10.34
N PRO A 242 13.15 -5.38 -11.25
CA PRO A 242 13.57 -4.11 -11.84
C PRO A 242 12.46 -3.37 -12.59
N LYS A 243 11.51 -4.09 -13.21
CA LYS A 243 10.34 -3.47 -13.87
C LYS A 243 9.32 -2.98 -12.85
N VAL A 244 9.13 -3.71 -11.75
CA VAL A 244 8.28 -3.25 -10.64
C VAL A 244 8.86 -1.99 -10.00
N LEU A 245 10.17 -1.98 -9.75
CA LEU A 245 10.88 -0.81 -9.23
C LEU A 245 10.69 0.39 -10.18
N HIS A 246 10.94 0.20 -11.48
CA HIS A 246 10.73 1.25 -12.48
C HIS A 246 9.31 1.81 -12.44
N PHE A 247 8.30 0.94 -12.42
CA PHE A 247 6.91 1.34 -12.29
C PHE A 247 6.67 2.17 -11.01
N PHE A 248 7.20 1.75 -9.85
CA PHE A 248 7.06 2.49 -8.59
C PHE A 248 7.68 3.89 -8.64
N LEU A 249 8.81 4.04 -9.33
CA LEU A 249 9.50 5.33 -9.48
C LEU A 249 8.76 6.29 -10.42
N GLU A 250 8.04 5.77 -11.43
CA GLU A 250 7.27 6.58 -12.39
C GLU A 250 5.87 6.99 -11.89
N THR A 251 5.33 6.28 -10.90
CA THR A 251 3.91 6.36 -10.51
C THR A 251 3.66 6.99 -9.13
N GLU A 252 4.58 7.83 -8.67
CA GLU A 252 4.45 8.59 -7.41
C GLU A 252 4.29 7.72 -6.14
N VAL A 253 4.70 6.44 -6.18
CA VAL A 253 4.67 5.56 -4.99
C VAL A 253 5.58 6.10 -3.88
N VAL A 254 6.76 6.62 -4.24
CA VAL A 254 7.72 7.17 -3.25
C VAL A 254 7.14 8.37 -2.50
N PRO A 255 6.67 9.45 -3.16
CA PRO A 255 5.98 10.55 -2.47
C PRO A 255 4.82 10.09 -1.58
N SER A 256 3.95 9.21 -2.11
CA SER A 256 2.80 8.69 -1.36
C SER A 256 3.21 7.91 -0.11
N CYS A 257 4.28 7.12 -0.20
CA CYS A 257 4.81 6.42 0.97
C CYS A 257 5.43 7.38 1.99
N LEU A 258 6.16 8.42 1.55
CA LEU A 258 6.73 9.42 2.47
C LEU A 258 5.63 10.16 3.24
N GLU A 259 4.52 10.52 2.57
CA GLU A 259 3.36 11.12 3.22
C GLU A 259 2.73 10.17 4.26
N CYS A 260 2.60 8.88 3.92
CA CYS A 260 2.16 7.85 4.86
C CYS A 260 3.09 7.71 6.07
N ILE A 261 4.40 7.76 5.85
CA ILE A 261 5.39 7.66 6.94
C ILE A 261 5.25 8.84 7.90
N ASP A 262 5.02 10.04 7.37
CA ASP A 262 4.99 11.25 8.18
C ASP A 262 3.66 11.44 8.92
N LEU A 263 2.53 11.18 8.26
CA LEU A 263 1.21 11.62 8.73
C LEU A 263 0.29 10.50 9.23
N CYS A 264 0.58 9.23 8.93
CA CYS A 264 -0.36 8.14 9.27
C CYS A 264 -0.05 7.45 10.61
N ASP A 265 -0.92 6.51 10.97
CA ASP A 265 -0.83 5.63 12.13
C ASP A 265 0.43 4.75 12.10
N GLU A 266 0.74 4.11 13.23
CA GLU A 266 1.96 3.32 13.43
C GLU A 266 2.10 2.17 12.42
N LEU A 267 1.03 1.45 12.09
CA LEU A 267 1.10 0.31 11.19
C LEU A 267 1.32 0.77 9.75
N SER A 268 0.52 1.73 9.28
CA SER A 268 0.68 2.29 7.92
C SER A 268 2.07 2.91 7.74
N ARG A 269 2.54 3.67 8.74
CA ARG A 269 3.87 4.27 8.75
C ARG A 269 4.96 3.21 8.60
N LYS A 270 4.86 2.12 9.35
CA LYS A 270 5.83 1.04 9.34
C LYS A 270 5.88 0.32 7.98
N VAL A 271 4.73 0.00 7.40
CA VAL A 271 4.66 -0.64 6.07
C VAL A 271 5.18 0.29 4.98
N ALA A 272 4.83 1.58 5.03
CA ALA A 272 5.35 2.57 4.08
C ALA A 272 6.87 2.76 4.22
N THR A 273 7.40 2.74 5.45
CA THR A 273 8.86 2.78 5.71
C THR A 273 9.55 1.56 5.11
N LEU A 274 8.96 0.37 5.25
CA LEU A 274 9.47 -0.86 4.62
C LEU A 274 9.54 -0.73 3.08
N ILE A 275 8.49 -0.20 2.44
CA ILE A 275 8.47 0.00 0.98
C ILE A 275 9.60 0.96 0.56
N VAL A 276 9.73 2.11 1.23
CA VAL A 276 10.79 3.09 0.94
C VAL A 276 12.18 2.49 1.18
N MET A 277 12.37 1.74 2.26
CA MET A 277 13.62 1.02 2.53
C MET A 277 13.98 0.09 1.39
N LYS A 278 13.04 -0.75 0.94
CA LYS A 278 13.28 -1.68 -0.18
C LYS A 278 13.63 -0.95 -1.48
N ILE A 279 13.02 0.22 -1.75
CA ILE A 279 13.37 1.05 -2.91
C ILE A 279 14.80 1.59 -2.77
N LEU A 280 15.16 2.13 -1.60
CA LEU A 280 16.50 2.66 -1.34
C LEU A 280 17.59 1.59 -1.39
N MET A 281 17.28 0.33 -1.09
CA MET A 281 18.24 -0.77 -1.21
C MET A 281 18.58 -1.11 -2.67
N GLN A 282 17.83 -0.60 -3.66
CA GLN A 282 18.09 -0.82 -5.08
C GLN A 282 18.86 0.36 -5.67
N GLU A 283 19.86 0.09 -6.52
CA GLU A 283 20.71 1.12 -7.13
C GLU A 283 19.91 2.20 -7.88
N LYS A 284 18.95 1.78 -8.72
CA LYS A 284 18.06 2.71 -9.44
C LYS A 284 17.16 3.52 -8.50
N GLY A 285 16.69 2.90 -7.41
CA GLY A 285 15.87 3.58 -6.42
C GLY A 285 16.69 4.63 -5.64
N MET A 286 17.92 4.29 -5.28
CA MET A 286 18.86 5.24 -4.67
C MET A 286 19.15 6.43 -5.59
N SER A 287 19.47 6.17 -6.86
CA SER A 287 19.72 7.21 -7.86
C SER A 287 18.50 8.12 -8.02
N TYR A 288 17.30 7.56 -8.04
CA TYR A 288 16.07 8.34 -8.04
C TYR A 288 15.94 9.21 -6.78
N CYS A 289 16.08 8.64 -5.58
CA CYS A 289 15.92 9.35 -4.31
C CYS A 289 16.95 10.47 -4.11
N SER A 290 18.16 10.30 -4.65
CA SER A 290 19.26 11.26 -4.58
C SER A 290 19.40 12.16 -5.82
N ALA A 291 18.50 12.06 -6.79
CA ALA A 291 18.58 12.83 -8.04
C ALA A 291 18.55 14.35 -7.83
N THR A 292 17.89 14.83 -6.77
CA THR A 292 17.87 16.24 -6.38
C THR A 292 18.04 16.37 -4.87
N ALA A 293 18.60 17.50 -4.43
CA ALA A 293 18.76 17.80 -3.01
C ALA A 293 17.40 17.87 -2.29
N GLU A 294 16.38 18.45 -2.93
CA GLU A 294 15.02 18.56 -2.36
C GLU A 294 14.44 17.18 -2.05
N ARG A 295 14.49 16.25 -3.01
CA ARG A 295 13.99 14.88 -2.80
C ARG A 295 14.79 14.16 -1.73
N PHE A 296 16.12 14.26 -1.78
CA PHE A 296 17.00 13.62 -0.81
C PHE A 296 16.70 14.10 0.62
N TYR A 297 16.69 15.41 0.85
CA TYR A 297 16.46 15.96 2.18
C TYR A 297 15.00 15.79 2.65
N SER A 298 14.03 15.74 1.75
CA SER A 298 12.64 15.39 2.11
C SER A 298 12.55 14.01 2.74
N ILE A 299 13.26 13.02 2.18
CA ILE A 299 13.33 11.66 2.72
C ILE A 299 14.03 11.66 4.09
N VAL A 300 15.19 12.32 4.19
CA VAL A 300 15.96 12.41 5.44
C VAL A 300 15.13 13.02 6.57
N GLN A 301 14.39 14.10 6.29
CA GLN A 301 13.55 14.78 7.27
C GLN A 301 12.39 13.91 7.77
N VAL A 302 11.74 13.17 6.86
CA VAL A 302 10.68 12.21 7.23
C VAL A 302 11.24 11.09 8.11
N LEU A 303 12.40 10.53 7.77
CA LEU A 303 13.07 9.50 8.57
C LEU A 303 13.52 10.02 9.94
N TYR A 304 13.96 11.29 10.02
CA TYR A 304 14.29 11.92 11.30
C TYR A 304 13.08 11.94 12.24
N ARG A 305 11.92 12.38 11.74
CA ARG A 305 10.66 12.37 12.50
C ARG A 305 10.21 10.97 12.90
N VAL A 306 10.49 9.95 12.07
CA VAL A 306 10.24 8.55 12.45
C VAL A 306 11.02 8.17 13.70
N VAL A 307 12.33 8.47 13.74
CA VAL A 307 13.17 8.13 14.89
C VAL A 307 12.72 8.87 16.15
N GLN A 308 12.30 10.13 16.03
CA GLN A 308 11.70 10.86 17.16
C GLN A 308 10.43 10.17 17.69
N LYS A 309 9.53 9.72 16.81
CA LYS A 309 8.32 9.00 17.24
C LYS A 309 8.65 7.64 17.89
N LEU A 310 9.74 7.00 17.48
CA LEU A 310 10.18 5.73 18.04
C LEU A 310 10.78 5.84 19.45
N THR A 311 11.19 7.04 19.89
CA THR A 311 11.63 7.23 21.29
C THR A 311 10.47 7.15 22.27
N GLU A 312 9.28 7.60 21.86
CA GLU A 312 8.06 7.55 22.68
C GLU A 312 7.49 6.12 22.72
N LYS A 313 7.43 5.46 21.56
CA LYS A 313 6.93 4.10 21.42
C LYS A 313 7.92 3.24 20.60
N PRO A 314 8.88 2.58 21.26
CA PRO A 314 9.88 1.78 20.58
C PRO A 314 9.28 0.60 19.80
N CYS A 315 9.73 0.43 18.55
CA CYS A 315 9.38 -0.71 17.70
C CYS A 315 10.61 -1.16 16.92
N LEU A 316 11.19 -2.31 17.30
CA LEU A 316 12.47 -2.79 16.77
C LEU A 316 12.51 -2.82 15.24
N LEU A 317 11.46 -3.37 14.65
CA LEU A 317 11.40 -3.55 13.20
C LEU A 317 11.26 -2.24 12.44
N HIS A 318 10.51 -1.28 13.00
CA HIS A 318 10.40 0.03 12.37
C HIS A 318 11.71 0.83 12.51
N LEU A 319 12.39 0.69 13.65
CA LEU A 319 13.73 1.23 13.86
C LEU A 319 14.74 0.64 12.88
N MET A 320 14.75 -0.68 12.69
CA MET A 320 15.61 -1.35 11.71
C MET A 320 15.39 -0.78 10.30
N TYR A 321 14.13 -0.61 9.86
CA TYR A 321 13.84 -0.01 8.55
C TYR A 321 14.36 1.43 8.43
N ALA A 322 14.19 2.24 9.48
CA ALA A 322 14.70 3.61 9.50
C ALA A 322 16.24 3.65 9.43
N ILE A 323 16.93 2.81 10.23
CA ILE A 323 18.40 2.69 10.21
C ILE A 323 18.89 2.24 8.84
N GLN A 324 18.24 1.24 8.23
CA GLN A 324 18.59 0.79 6.88
C GLN A 324 18.43 1.91 5.85
N CYS A 325 17.38 2.72 5.93
CA CYS A 325 17.20 3.86 5.04
C CYS A 325 18.34 4.88 5.22
N PHE A 326 18.68 5.25 6.46
CA PHE A 326 19.81 6.14 6.73
C PHE A 326 21.13 5.57 6.25
N LEU A 327 21.36 4.27 6.44
CA LEU A 327 22.55 3.58 5.98
C LEU A 327 22.66 3.67 4.47
N SER A 328 21.60 3.35 3.73
CA SER A 328 21.57 3.46 2.28
C SER A 328 21.80 4.92 1.82
N LEU A 329 21.16 5.92 2.44
CA LEU A 329 21.38 7.33 2.11
C LEU A 329 22.82 7.80 2.43
N SER A 330 23.45 7.26 3.46
CA SER A 330 24.83 7.59 3.82
C SER A 330 25.85 7.11 2.77
N GLU A 331 25.52 6.09 1.98
CA GLU A 331 26.40 5.61 0.89
C GLU A 331 26.54 6.65 -0.22
N VAL A 332 25.46 7.39 -0.54
CA VAL A 332 25.50 8.49 -1.51
C VAL A 332 26.47 9.59 -1.04
N ILE A 333 26.47 9.86 0.26
CA ILE A 333 27.27 10.93 0.86
C ILE A 333 28.74 10.54 0.97
N LYS A 334 29.08 9.25 1.04
CA LYS A 334 30.49 8.81 0.95
C LYS A 334 31.17 9.30 -0.33
N PHE A 335 30.43 9.36 -1.45
CA PHE A 335 30.99 9.80 -2.72
C PHE A 335 31.14 11.33 -2.80
N ILE A 336 30.24 12.08 -2.16
CA ILE A 336 30.20 13.55 -2.20
C ILE A 336 31.05 14.18 -1.07
N GLY A 337 31.34 13.40 -0.02
CA GLY A 337 31.92 13.84 1.24
C GLY A 337 30.83 14.10 2.29
N PRO A 338 31.11 13.85 3.60
CA PRO A 338 30.15 14.10 4.67
C PRO A 338 29.81 15.59 4.76
N SER A 339 28.64 15.95 4.25
CA SER A 339 28.12 17.31 4.37
C SER A 339 27.67 17.55 5.80
N GLU A 340 28.12 18.64 6.43
CA GLU A 340 27.62 19.07 7.75
C GLU A 340 26.09 19.10 7.80
N ALA A 341 25.45 19.43 6.67
CA ALA A 341 23.99 19.48 6.57
C ALA A 341 23.34 18.11 6.76
N PHE A 342 23.95 17.02 6.30
CA PHE A 342 23.44 15.67 6.53
C PHE A 342 23.74 15.21 7.95
N ILE A 343 24.96 15.45 8.46
CA ILE A 343 25.34 15.06 9.82
C ILE A 343 24.34 15.62 10.84
N ARG A 344 23.95 16.89 10.71
CA ARG A 344 22.96 17.55 11.59
C ARG A 344 21.54 16.96 11.47
N GLN A 345 21.25 16.24 10.39
CA GLN A 345 19.95 15.63 10.13
C GLN A 345 19.92 14.13 10.48
N VAL A 346 21.03 13.55 10.91
CA VAL A 346 20.99 12.20 11.51
C VAL A 346 20.53 12.35 12.97
N PRO A 347 19.47 11.66 13.40
CA PRO A 347 18.96 11.77 14.76
C PRO A 347 20.02 11.36 15.80
N PRO A 348 20.36 12.22 16.78
CA PRO A 348 21.31 11.86 17.83
C PRO A 348 20.82 10.69 18.68
N GLN A 349 19.50 10.45 18.73
CA GLN A 349 18.87 9.34 19.45
C GLN A 349 19.31 7.96 18.96
N LEU A 350 19.81 7.88 17.73
CA LEU A 350 20.42 6.66 17.20
C LEU A 350 21.75 6.34 17.91
N PHE A 351 22.41 7.33 18.53
CA PHE A 351 23.76 7.20 19.09
C PHE A 351 23.87 7.62 20.56
N ASP A 352 22.78 7.95 21.25
CA ASP A 352 22.80 8.41 22.65
C ASP A 352 22.32 7.33 23.65
N ASN A 353 22.44 6.06 23.27
CA ASN A 353 21.94 4.89 24.01
C ASN A 353 20.39 4.80 24.15
N THR A 354 19.59 5.71 23.56
CA THR A 354 18.11 5.64 23.63
C THR A 354 17.55 4.27 23.21
N PHE A 355 18.15 3.65 22.18
CA PHE A 355 17.70 2.35 21.66
C PHE A 355 18.54 1.15 22.15
N LYS A 356 19.41 1.33 23.16
CA LYS A 356 20.32 0.27 23.63
C LYS A 356 19.58 -0.99 24.08
N ASP A 357 18.46 -0.82 24.78
CA ASP A 357 17.69 -1.95 25.31
C ASP A 357 16.98 -2.75 24.22
N ILE A 358 16.38 -2.08 23.23
CA ILE A 358 15.65 -2.74 22.15
C ILE A 358 16.60 -3.44 21.15
N LEU A 359 17.84 -2.95 21.03
CA LEU A 359 18.87 -3.51 20.15
C LEU A 359 19.74 -4.59 20.81
N ARG A 360 19.52 -4.90 22.09
CA ARG A 360 20.39 -5.79 22.88
C ARG A 360 20.60 -7.16 22.23
N ASP A 361 19.51 -7.75 21.74
CA ASP A 361 19.49 -9.10 21.18
C ASP A 361 19.47 -9.10 19.63
N ASP A 362 19.43 -7.92 19.00
CA ASP A 362 19.43 -7.75 17.55
C ASP A 362 20.79 -7.25 17.06
N HIS A 363 21.73 -8.19 16.95
CA HIS A 363 23.10 -7.92 16.53
C HIS A 363 23.21 -7.35 15.11
N GLU A 364 22.26 -7.65 14.23
CA GLU A 364 22.28 -7.15 12.86
C GLU A 364 21.93 -5.67 12.82
N THR A 365 20.83 -5.26 13.46
CA THR A 365 20.46 -3.84 13.52
C THR A 365 21.50 -3.03 14.29
N ALA A 366 22.07 -3.59 15.38
CA ALA A 366 23.18 -2.97 16.09
C ALA A 366 24.42 -2.79 15.19
N TRP A 367 24.75 -3.77 14.35
CA TRP A 367 25.83 -3.67 13.38
C TRP A 367 25.54 -2.62 12.29
N MET A 368 24.33 -2.58 11.75
CA MET A 368 23.92 -1.55 10.78
C MET A 368 24.11 -0.14 11.35
N LEU A 369 23.78 0.04 12.63
CA LEU A 369 23.96 1.30 13.34
C LEU A 369 25.46 1.67 13.48
N GLN A 370 26.33 0.69 13.75
CA GLN A 370 27.78 0.89 13.77
C GLN A 370 28.33 1.34 12.42
N VAL A 371 27.88 0.69 11.34
CA VAL A 371 28.27 1.08 9.97
C VAL A 371 27.76 2.48 9.64
N LEU A 372 26.52 2.80 10.01
CA LEU A 372 25.97 4.15 9.82
C LEU A 372 26.82 5.20 10.57
N HIS A 373 27.16 4.96 11.83
CA HIS A 373 28.00 5.87 12.60
C HIS A 373 29.38 6.07 11.95
N PHE A 374 29.99 4.99 11.47
CA PHE A 374 31.25 5.06 10.73
C PHE A 374 31.12 5.89 9.43
N ASN A 375 30.03 5.70 8.69
CA ASN A 375 29.79 6.43 7.45
C ASN A 375 29.59 7.93 7.67
N VAL A 376 29.02 8.32 8.81
CA VAL A 376 28.70 9.72 9.14
C VAL A 376 29.86 10.44 9.82
N TYR A 377 30.55 9.78 10.75
CA TYR A 377 31.55 10.40 11.64
C TYR A 377 32.99 9.90 11.43
N GLY A 378 33.21 8.91 10.57
CA GLY A 378 34.54 8.35 10.29
C GLY A 378 35.14 7.51 11.43
N ARG A 379 34.34 7.12 12.43
CA ARG A 379 34.76 6.30 13.58
C ARG A 379 33.65 5.35 14.01
N LEU A 380 34.00 4.24 14.67
CA LEU A 380 33.01 3.32 15.23
C LEU A 380 32.30 3.94 16.45
N PHE A 381 31.08 3.49 16.73
CA PHE A 381 30.30 3.95 17.86
C PHE A 381 30.69 3.18 19.13
N SER A 382 31.19 3.90 20.14
CA SER A 382 31.50 3.35 21.46
C SER A 382 30.40 3.77 22.44
N PRO A 383 29.50 2.85 22.84
CA PRO A 383 28.54 3.13 23.90
C PRO A 383 29.30 3.11 25.23
N GLU A 384 29.64 4.28 25.76
CA GLU A 384 30.01 4.41 27.18
C GLU A 384 28.81 4.08 28.08
#